data_AF-A0A6P0J4W0-F1
#
_entry.id   AF-A0A6P0J4W0-F1
#
_cell.length_a   1.000
_cell.length_b   1.000
_cell.length_c   1.000
_cell.angle_alpha   90.00
_cell.angle_beta   90.00
_cell.angle_gamma   90.00
#
_symmetry.space_group_name_H-M   'P 1'
#
loop_
_entity.id
_entity.type
_entity.pdbx_description
1 polymer ?
#
loop_
_entity_poly.entity_id
_entity_poly.type
_entity_poly.pdbx_seq_one_letter_code
_entity_poly.pdbx_strand_id
1 'polypeptide(L)' 'PSEIYQIGETVICPPKVEFYNPAFDVTPAELITAIITEKGALYPSELSQLNIKQSV' A
#
# COMPACT_ATOMS: atom_id res chain seq x y z
N PRO A 1 -13.60 8.77 -8.09
CA PRO A 1 -14.60 7.68 -8.02
C PRO A 1 -14.76 6.85 -9.30
N SER A 2 -14.42 7.38 -10.49
CA SER A 2 -14.46 6.60 -11.74
C SER A 2 -13.64 5.31 -11.65
N GLU A 3 -12.51 5.34 -10.96
CA GLU A 3 -11.67 4.16 -10.68
C GLU A 3 -12.42 3.00 -9.99
N ILE A 4 -13.54 3.28 -9.29
CA ILE A 4 -14.37 2.26 -8.65
C ILE A 4 -15.54 1.83 -9.56
N TYR A 5 -16.22 2.78 -10.21
CA TYR A 5 -17.45 2.50 -10.93
C TYR A 5 -17.30 2.31 -12.45
N GLN A 6 -16.11 2.51 -13.00
CA GLN A 6 -15.85 2.51 -14.44
C GLN A 6 -14.52 1.84 -14.77
N ILE A 7 -14.53 1.00 -15.82
CA ILE A 7 -13.33 0.38 -16.40
C ILE A 7 -13.23 0.82 -17.86
N GLY A 8 -12.16 1.55 -18.22
CA GLY A 8 -12.06 2.18 -19.53
C GLY A 8 -13.23 3.14 -19.76
N GLU A 9 -14.05 2.89 -20.78
CA GLU A 9 -15.27 3.66 -21.08
C GLU A 9 -16.56 3.05 -20.51
N THR A 10 -16.49 1.86 -19.88
CA THR A 10 -17.68 1.12 -19.44
C THR A 10 -18.03 1.39 -17.98
N VAL A 11 -19.28 1.81 -17.71
CA VAL A 11 -19.82 1.97 -16.36
C VAL A 11 -20.31 0.63 -15.82
N ILE A 12 -19.80 0.22 -14.66
CA ILE A 12 -20.03 -1.09 -14.04
C ILE A 12 -20.84 -1.04 -12.73
N CYS A 13 -21.21 0.15 -12.25
CA CYS A 13 -22.07 0.31 -11.08
C CYS A 13 -23.39 1.03 -11.40
N PRO A 14 -24.49 0.74 -10.68
CA PRO A 14 -25.73 1.50 -10.76
C PRO A 14 -25.53 2.99 -10.43
N PRO A 15 -26.41 3.87 -10.96
CA PRO A 15 -26.36 5.29 -10.62
C PRO A 15 -26.70 5.53 -9.13
N LYS A 16 -26.16 6.62 -8.57
CA LYS A 16 -26.41 7.09 -7.19
C LYS A 16 -25.86 6.20 -6.07
N VAL A 17 -24.88 5.36 -6.36
CA VAL A 17 -24.12 4.61 -5.35
C VAL A 17 -23.03 5.50 -4.77
N GLU A 18 -22.84 5.43 -3.45
CA GLU A 18 -21.76 6.11 -2.73
C GLU A 18 -20.50 5.22 -2.70
N PHE A 19 -19.32 5.84 -2.74
CA PHE A 19 -18.05 5.11 -2.84
C PHE A 19 -17.04 5.57 -1.79
N TYR A 20 -16.24 4.61 -1.33
CA TYR A 20 -15.04 4.86 -0.53
C TYR A 20 -13.85 4.21 -1.25
N ASN A 21 -12.86 5.02 -1.65
CA ASN A 21 -11.69 4.56 -2.43
C ASN A 21 -10.37 4.99 -1.78
N PRO A 22 -9.99 4.45 -0.62
CA PRO A 22 -8.64 4.62 -0.11
C PRO A 22 -7.67 3.85 -1.02
N ALA A 23 -6.62 4.51 -1.50
CA ALA A 23 -5.66 3.88 -2.40
C ALA A 23 -4.74 2.86 -1.69
N PHE A 24 -4.56 2.99 -0.37
CA PHE A 24 -3.68 2.17 0.44
C PHE A 24 -4.26 1.95 1.83
N ASP A 25 -3.79 0.89 2.49
CA ASP A 25 -3.96 0.64 3.91
C ASP A 25 -2.61 0.37 4.58
N VAL A 26 -2.63 0.12 5.89
CA VAL A 26 -1.43 -0.18 6.68
C VAL A 26 -1.48 -1.65 7.07
N THR A 27 -0.43 -2.39 6.73
CA THR A 27 -0.22 -3.75 7.22
C THR A 27 0.56 -3.71 8.54
N PRO A 28 0.02 -4.24 9.66
CA PRO A 28 0.76 -4.36 10.92
C PRO A 28 2.05 -5.17 10.76
N ALA A 29 3.11 -4.77 11.48
CA ALA A 29 4.43 -5.36 11.36
C ALA A 29 4.47 -6.86 11.69
N GLU A 30 3.64 -7.32 12.62
CA GLU A 30 3.55 -8.73 13.01
C GLU A 30 3.02 -9.65 11.90
N LEU A 31 2.42 -9.11 10.84
CA LEU A 31 1.95 -9.87 9.68
C LEU A 31 3.01 -9.96 8.56
N ILE A 32 4.19 -9.33 8.74
CA ILE A 32 5.24 -9.26 7.73
C ILE A 32 6.39 -10.19 8.11
N THR A 33 6.62 -11.24 7.32
CA THR A 33 7.73 -12.19 7.54
C THR A 33 9.10 -11.54 7.36
N ALA A 34 9.27 -10.75 6.29
CA ALA A 34 10.51 -10.03 6.01
C ALA A 34 10.26 -8.81 5.11
N ILE A 35 11.11 -7.81 5.25
CA ILE A 35 11.19 -6.61 4.41
C ILE A 35 12.48 -6.72 3.60
N ILE A 36 12.36 -6.79 2.28
CA ILE A 36 13.51 -6.92 1.37
C ILE A 36 14.02 -5.52 1.02
N THR A 37 15.30 -5.28 1.29
CA THR A 37 16.03 -4.04 0.98
C THR A 37 17.30 -4.35 0.18
N GLU A 38 18.03 -3.32 -0.26
CA GLU A 38 19.35 -3.50 -0.88
C GLU A 38 20.42 -4.04 0.08
N LYS A 39 20.12 -4.09 1.39
CA LYS A 39 20.98 -4.67 2.42
C LYS A 39 20.62 -6.12 2.76
N GLY A 40 19.61 -6.68 2.10
CA GLY A 40 19.10 -8.04 2.34
C GLY A 40 17.67 -8.05 2.89
N ALA A 41 17.23 -9.24 3.28
CA ALA A 41 15.93 -9.46 3.92
C ALA A 41 16.04 -9.24 5.44
N LEU A 42 15.16 -8.42 5.99
CA LEU A 42 15.16 -8.03 7.41
C LEU A 42 13.83 -8.36 8.06
N TYR A 43 13.85 -8.72 9.34
CA TYR A 43 12.62 -8.72 10.13
C TYR A 43 12.15 -7.27 10.35
N PRO A 44 10.84 -7.00 10.47
CA PRO A 44 10.33 -5.65 10.69
C PRO A 44 10.96 -4.93 11.90
N SER A 45 11.30 -5.66 12.97
CA SER A 45 11.98 -5.12 14.16
C SER A 45 13.41 -4.65 13.93
N GLU A 46 14.06 -5.12 12.86
CA GLU A 46 15.45 -4.79 12.52
C GLU A 46 15.52 -3.56 11.60
N LEU A 47 14.41 -3.19 10.96
CA LEU A 47 14.39 -2.12 9.96
C LEU A 47 14.87 -0.76 10.52
N SER A 48 14.51 -0.44 11.76
CA SER A 48 14.90 0.82 12.43
C SER A 48 16.42 0.94 12.67
N GLN A 49 17.15 -0.17 12.60
CA GLN A 49 18.59 -0.22 12.84
C GLN A 49 19.39 0.08 11.56
N LEU A 50 18.73 0.15 10.40
CA LEU A 50 19.37 0.63 9.20
C LEU A 50 19.70 2.13 9.38
N ASN A 51 20.99 2.45 9.41
CA ASN A 51 21.48 3.82 9.32
C ASN A 51 21.19 4.37 7.91
N ILE A 52 19.94 4.76 7.69
CA ILE A 52 19.54 5.46 6.48
C ILE A 52 20.12 6.87 6.61
N LYS A 53 21.25 7.13 5.93
CA LYS A 53 21.61 8.51 5.61
C LYS A 53 20.45 9.04 4.78
N GLN A 54 19.58 9.84 5.39
CA GLN A 54 18.54 10.55 4.65
C GLN A 54 19.27 11.50 3.70
N SER A 55 19.37 11.09 2.44
CA SER A 55 19.65 12.00 1.34
C SER A 55 18.42 12.87 1.19
N VAL A 56 18.45 14.04 1.83
CA VAL A 56 17.53 15.14 1.56
C VAL A 56 17.87 15.72 0.19
#